data_AF-A0A0U2YZF3-F1
#
_entry.id   AF-A0A0U2YZF3-F1
#
_cell.length_a   1.000
_cell.length_b   1.000
_cell.length_c   1.000
_cell.angle_alpha   90.00
_cell.angle_beta   90.00
_cell.angle_gamma   90.00
#
_symmetry.space_group_name_H-M   'P 1'
#
loop_
_entity.id
_entity.type
_entity.pdbx_description
1 polymer ?
#
loop_
_entity_poly.entity_id
_entity_poly.type
_entity_poly.pdbx_seq_one_letter_code
_entity_poly.pdbx_strand_id
1 'polypeptide(L)'
;MLRSYRLNVRPLIAFAFWIPVLSVVSLHGQPVLDSFDPNVNGTVRAIAVQPDGKIIIGGDFTSVGGSNYASLARLHRDGTVDASFTNRAVTNVLSLALQADGKILVGREFAMIRVNIDGTRDTSYGLLLSQTNISTIIVQPDGRALASRQGFTFRLNENGTLSFSVQQGNPVMALQADGKIVFRGNYWGRY
;
A
#
# COMPACT_ATOMS: atom_id res chain seq x y z
N MET A 1 59.62 -73.58 -21.98
CA MET A 1 59.48 -72.12 -21.81
C MET A 1 58.00 -71.79 -21.87
N LEU A 2 57.41 -71.32 -20.76
CA LEU A 2 55.96 -71.21 -20.55
C LEU A 2 55.37 -69.92 -21.14
N ARG A 3 54.13 -70.05 -21.63
CA ARG A 3 53.25 -69.02 -22.20
C ARG A 3 52.56 -68.26 -21.06
N SER A 4 52.54 -66.93 -21.09
CA SER A 4 51.74 -66.12 -20.14
C SER A 4 50.98 -65.00 -20.85
N TYR A 5 49.69 -64.90 -20.50
CA TYR A 5 48.65 -64.07 -21.11
C TYR A 5 48.64 -62.63 -20.55
N ARG A 6 48.10 -61.70 -21.35
CA ARG A 6 48.05 -60.24 -21.12
C ARG A 6 47.05 -59.83 -20.03
N LEU A 7 47.31 -58.68 -19.39
CA LEU A 7 46.27 -57.80 -18.84
C LEU A 7 46.41 -56.42 -19.49
N ASN A 8 45.31 -55.97 -20.09
CA ASN A 8 45.19 -54.76 -20.88
C ASN A 8 44.64 -53.66 -19.98
N VAL A 9 45.44 -52.66 -19.63
CA VAL A 9 44.98 -51.45 -18.94
C VAL A 9 45.52 -50.24 -19.68
N ARG A 10 44.63 -49.51 -20.36
CA ARG A 10 44.91 -48.19 -20.89
C ARG A 10 44.44 -47.16 -19.86
N PRO A 11 45.31 -46.30 -19.31
CA PRO A 11 44.86 -45.02 -18.78
C PRO A 11 44.85 -44.00 -19.93
N LEU A 12 43.66 -43.46 -20.21
CA LEU A 12 43.45 -42.34 -21.14
C LEU A 12 44.18 -41.09 -20.64
N ILE A 13 44.75 -40.36 -21.59
CA ILE A 13 45.26 -38.99 -21.39
C ILE A 13 44.06 -38.08 -21.12
N ALA A 14 43.95 -37.52 -19.91
CA ALA A 14 42.95 -36.52 -19.58
C ALA A 14 43.47 -35.12 -19.94
N PHE A 15 43.10 -34.59 -21.10
CA PHE A 15 43.11 -33.14 -21.33
C PHE A 15 41.73 -32.60 -20.95
N ALA A 16 41.64 -32.04 -19.74
CA ALA A 16 40.44 -31.31 -19.30
C ALA A 16 40.34 -30.00 -20.09
N PHE A 17 39.53 -29.99 -21.16
CA PHE A 17 39.05 -28.75 -21.75
C PHE A 17 37.90 -28.24 -20.87
N TRP A 18 38.21 -27.22 -20.07
CA TRP A 18 37.25 -26.40 -19.36
C TRP A 18 36.37 -25.68 -20.38
N ILE A 19 35.18 -26.20 -20.65
CA ILE A 19 34.13 -25.44 -21.34
C ILE A 19 33.30 -24.79 -20.23
N PRO A 20 33.39 -23.46 -19.99
CA PRO A 20 32.38 -22.84 -19.16
C PRO A 20 31.08 -22.98 -19.94
N VAL A 21 30.10 -23.67 -19.37
CA VAL A 21 28.73 -23.59 -19.88
C VAL A 21 28.34 -22.12 -19.69
N LEU A 22 28.38 -21.36 -20.79
CA LEU A 22 27.53 -20.19 -20.94
C LEU A 22 26.12 -20.74 -20.73
N SER A 23 25.54 -20.50 -19.56
CA SER A 23 24.09 -20.59 -19.45
C SER A 23 23.55 -19.61 -20.48
N VAL A 24 23.03 -20.15 -21.57
CA VAL A 24 22.26 -19.39 -22.55
C VAL A 24 21.17 -18.72 -21.75
N VAL A 25 21.26 -17.39 -21.60
CA VAL A 25 20.11 -16.58 -21.23
C VAL A 25 19.10 -16.81 -22.35
N SER A 26 18.14 -17.69 -22.09
CA SER A 26 16.93 -17.73 -22.88
C SER A 26 16.20 -16.42 -22.60
N LEU A 27 16.54 -15.40 -23.38
CA LEU A 27 15.79 -14.15 -23.47
C LEU A 27 14.49 -14.43 -24.26
N HIS A 28 13.67 -15.35 -23.76
CA HIS A 28 12.26 -15.28 -24.06
C HIS A 28 11.78 -14.03 -23.34
N GLY A 29 11.34 -13.02 -24.11
CA GLY A 29 10.84 -11.74 -23.60
C GLY A 29 9.63 -11.90 -22.70
N GLN A 30 9.87 -12.38 -21.49
CA GLN A 30 9.04 -12.13 -20.34
C GLN A 30 9.55 -10.80 -19.78
N PRO A 31 8.69 -9.80 -19.54
CA PRO A 31 9.12 -8.66 -18.76
C PRO A 31 9.73 -9.23 -17.47
N VAL A 32 10.95 -8.80 -17.12
CA VAL A 32 11.42 -8.98 -15.75
C VAL A 32 10.28 -8.41 -14.93
N LEU A 33 9.52 -9.27 -14.26
CA LEU A 33 8.53 -8.82 -13.31
C LEU A 33 9.37 -8.09 -12.28
N ASP A 34 9.33 -6.75 -12.32
CA ASP A 34 9.84 -5.93 -11.23
C ASP A 34 9.30 -6.60 -9.97
N SER A 35 10.18 -7.03 -9.05
CA SER A 35 9.88 -8.09 -8.05
C SER A 35 8.79 -7.75 -7.03
N PHE A 36 8.04 -6.69 -7.27
CA PHE A 36 6.90 -6.20 -6.52
C PHE A 36 5.66 -7.08 -6.78
N ASP A 37 5.54 -8.15 -6.01
CA ASP A 37 4.31 -8.95 -5.93
C ASP A 37 3.85 -9.06 -4.47
N PRO A 38 2.91 -8.21 -4.03
CA PRO A 38 2.38 -8.28 -2.67
C PRO A 38 1.42 -9.45 -2.43
N ASN A 39 1.03 -10.21 -3.47
CA ASN A 39 0.10 -11.34 -3.38
C ASN A 39 -1.18 -10.96 -2.59
N VAL A 40 -1.86 -9.91 -3.06
CA VAL A 40 -3.13 -9.40 -2.48
C VAL A 40 -4.30 -10.15 -3.11
N ASN A 41 -5.19 -10.71 -2.31
CA ASN A 41 -6.29 -11.56 -2.81
C ASN A 41 -7.57 -10.81 -3.22
N GLY A 42 -7.53 -9.48 -3.30
CA GLY A 42 -8.71 -8.65 -3.56
C GLY A 42 -8.34 -7.26 -4.04
N THR A 43 -9.36 -6.44 -4.29
CA THR A 43 -9.20 -5.11 -4.85
C THR A 43 -8.49 -4.18 -3.88
N VAL A 44 -7.39 -3.57 -4.32
CA VAL A 44 -6.77 -2.42 -3.64
C VAL A 44 -7.46 -1.15 -4.15
N ARG A 45 -8.06 -0.38 -3.23
CA ARG A 45 -8.79 0.86 -3.52
C ARG A 45 -7.96 2.11 -3.25
N ALA A 46 -7.03 2.04 -2.31
CA ALA A 46 -6.22 3.17 -1.87
C ALA A 46 -4.77 2.75 -1.66
N ILE A 47 -3.84 3.62 -2.04
CA ILE A 47 -2.40 3.44 -1.87
C ILE A 47 -1.80 4.75 -1.36
N ALA A 48 -0.86 4.67 -0.42
CA ALA A 48 -0.06 5.79 0.03
C ALA A 48 1.40 5.37 0.26
N VAL A 49 2.36 6.21 -0.15
CA VAL A 49 3.79 5.93 0.02
C VAL A 49 4.35 6.76 1.17
N GLN A 50 4.86 6.10 2.19
CA GLN A 50 5.49 6.75 3.35
C GLN A 50 6.86 7.35 2.97
N PRO A 51 7.38 8.35 3.72
CA PRO A 51 8.67 8.97 3.42
C PRO A 51 9.87 8.00 3.42
N ASP A 52 9.80 6.91 4.18
CA ASP A 52 10.80 5.84 4.17
C ASP A 52 10.69 4.91 2.94
N GLY A 53 9.69 5.14 2.10
CA GLY A 53 9.37 4.38 0.89
C GLY A 53 8.59 3.10 1.14
N LYS A 54 8.11 2.85 2.37
CA LYS A 54 7.12 1.79 2.60
C LYS A 54 5.77 2.20 2.00
N ILE A 55 4.95 1.22 1.65
CA ILE A 55 3.69 1.43 0.94
C ILE A 55 2.55 0.97 1.82
N ILE A 56 1.58 1.86 2.09
CA ILE A 56 0.30 1.50 2.72
C ILE A 56 -0.69 1.17 1.61
N ILE A 57 -1.34 0.03 1.71
CA ILE A 57 -2.43 -0.38 0.84
C ILE A 57 -3.72 -0.53 1.64
N GLY A 58 -4.85 -0.15 1.04
CA GLY A 58 -6.17 -0.35 1.59
C GLY A 58 -7.20 -0.73 0.53
N GLY A 59 -8.19 -1.56 0.88
CA GLY A 59 -9.23 -2.00 -0.06
C GLY A 59 -10.14 -3.11 0.46
N ASP A 60 -10.61 -3.97 -0.44
CA ASP A 60 -11.58 -5.04 -0.14
C ASP A 60 -10.90 -6.42 0.02
N PHE A 61 -9.57 -6.44 0.18
CA PHE A 61 -8.82 -7.68 0.35
C PHE A 61 -8.93 -8.23 1.78
N THR A 62 -8.71 -9.54 1.91
CA THR A 62 -8.70 -10.27 3.18
C THR A 62 -7.35 -10.93 3.47
N SER A 63 -6.46 -11.01 2.48
CA SER A 63 -5.09 -11.48 2.66
C SER A 63 -4.08 -10.76 1.77
N VAL A 64 -2.84 -10.71 2.28
CA VAL A 64 -1.65 -10.16 1.61
C VAL A 64 -0.46 -11.06 1.97
N GLY A 65 0.32 -11.48 0.99
CA GLY A 65 1.46 -12.38 1.22
C GLY A 65 1.07 -13.70 1.88
N GLY A 66 -0.17 -14.19 1.66
CA GLY A 66 -0.71 -15.39 2.30
C GLY A 66 -1.13 -15.23 3.77
N SER A 67 -0.99 -14.04 4.35
CA SER A 67 -1.40 -13.74 5.73
C SER A 67 -2.71 -12.95 5.79
N ASN A 68 -3.49 -13.14 6.86
CA ASN A 68 -4.77 -12.43 7.02
C ASN A 68 -4.57 -10.95 7.34
N TYR A 69 -5.17 -10.09 6.52
CA TYR A 69 -5.26 -8.65 6.69
C TYR A 69 -6.66 -8.19 6.30
N ALA A 70 -7.43 -7.65 7.23
CA ALA A 70 -8.72 -7.08 6.90
C ALA A 70 -8.48 -5.69 6.30
N SER A 71 -8.43 -5.58 4.97
CA SER A 71 -8.51 -4.32 4.22
C SER A 71 -7.40 -3.26 4.40
N LEU A 72 -6.42 -3.45 5.29
CA LEU A 72 -5.29 -2.52 5.46
C LEU A 72 -3.99 -3.30 5.69
N ALA A 73 -2.93 -2.97 4.96
CA ALA A 73 -1.60 -3.55 5.15
C ALA A 73 -0.51 -2.53 4.79
N ARG A 74 0.70 -2.78 5.33
CA ARG A 74 1.92 -2.09 4.90
C ARG A 74 2.85 -3.07 4.20
N LEU A 75 3.49 -2.60 3.15
CA LEU A 75 4.46 -3.33 2.35
C LEU A 75 5.82 -2.64 2.41
N HIS A 76 6.87 -3.43 2.30
CA HIS A 76 8.20 -2.98 1.93
C HIS A 76 8.24 -2.57 0.44
N ARG A 77 9.34 -1.94 0.01
CA ARG A 77 9.53 -1.47 -1.38
C ARG A 77 9.51 -2.59 -2.41
N ASP A 78 9.83 -3.81 -1.98
CA ASP A 78 9.82 -5.03 -2.79
C ASP A 78 8.45 -5.73 -2.82
N GLY A 79 7.43 -5.14 -2.19
CA GLY A 79 6.08 -5.72 -2.13
C GLY A 79 5.88 -6.74 -1.02
N THR A 80 6.92 -7.12 -0.28
CA THR A 80 6.78 -8.02 0.87
C THR A 80 6.05 -7.33 2.02
N VAL A 81 5.29 -8.10 2.80
CA VAL A 81 4.49 -7.58 3.90
C VAL A 81 5.36 -7.12 5.07
N ASP A 82 5.13 -5.91 5.56
CA ASP A 82 5.73 -5.41 6.79
C ASP A 82 4.90 -5.85 8.01
N ALA A 83 5.33 -6.95 8.65
CA ALA A 83 4.65 -7.51 9.81
C ALA A 83 4.69 -6.61 11.06
N SER A 84 5.55 -5.57 11.10
CA SER A 84 5.58 -4.59 12.19
C SER A 84 4.37 -3.65 12.18
N PHE A 85 3.59 -3.62 11.08
CA PHE A 85 2.33 -2.91 11.01
C PHE A 85 1.20 -3.81 11.55
N THR A 86 0.84 -3.59 12.82
CA THR A 86 0.17 -4.61 13.65
C THR A 86 -1.35 -4.66 13.54
N ASN A 87 -2.00 -3.61 13.03
CA ASN A 87 -3.46 -3.53 13.03
C ASN A 87 -4.08 -4.25 11.85
N ARG A 88 -4.60 -5.45 12.15
CA ARG A 88 -5.20 -6.37 11.18
C ARG A 88 -6.72 -6.28 11.09
N ALA A 89 -7.36 -5.37 11.84
CA ALA A 89 -8.82 -5.32 12.01
C ALA A 89 -9.49 -4.11 11.32
N VAL A 90 -8.77 -3.34 10.52
CA VAL A 90 -9.31 -2.15 9.85
C VAL A 90 -10.05 -2.52 8.58
N THR A 91 -11.33 -2.87 8.67
CA THR A 91 -12.15 -3.27 7.52
C THR A 91 -12.54 -2.11 6.59
N ASN A 92 -12.87 -2.44 5.34
CA ASN A 92 -13.53 -1.59 4.34
C ASN A 92 -12.84 -0.25 4.07
N VAL A 93 -11.52 -0.28 3.83
CA VAL A 93 -10.74 0.93 3.56
C VAL A 93 -11.02 1.45 2.16
N LEU A 94 -11.45 2.72 2.08
CA LEU A 94 -11.81 3.40 0.84
C LEU A 94 -10.82 4.50 0.47
N SER A 95 -10.18 5.14 1.45
CA SER A 95 -9.26 6.25 1.25
C SER A 95 -8.16 6.25 2.30
N LEU A 96 -6.97 6.69 1.91
CA LEU A 96 -5.82 6.85 2.79
C LEU A 96 -5.21 8.24 2.61
N ALA A 97 -4.76 8.85 3.71
CA ALA A 97 -3.97 10.08 3.66
C ALA A 97 -2.87 10.05 4.72
N LEU A 98 -1.63 10.35 4.31
CA LEU A 98 -0.48 10.41 5.19
C LEU A 98 -0.39 11.78 5.87
N GLN A 99 -0.11 11.77 7.17
CA GLN A 99 0.27 12.96 7.92
C GLN A 99 1.80 13.09 7.98
N ALA A 100 2.27 14.32 8.20
CA ALA A 100 3.71 14.61 8.27
C ALA A 100 4.44 13.89 9.41
N ASP A 101 3.72 13.54 10.48
CA ASP A 101 4.23 12.75 11.61
C ASP A 101 4.28 11.23 11.33
N GLY A 102 3.93 10.80 10.11
CA GLY A 102 3.93 9.41 9.69
C GLY A 102 2.66 8.63 10.06
N LYS A 103 1.70 9.25 10.76
CA LYS A 103 0.38 8.66 11.00
C LYS A 103 -0.46 8.67 9.72
N ILE A 104 -1.47 7.82 9.70
CA ILE A 104 -2.32 7.62 8.53
C ILE A 104 -3.77 7.87 8.92
N LEU A 105 -4.43 8.78 8.21
CA LEU A 105 -5.89 8.89 8.22
C LEU A 105 -6.46 7.84 7.27
N VAL A 106 -7.38 7.04 7.79
CA VAL A 106 -8.05 5.97 7.08
C VAL A 106 -9.52 6.30 6.97
N GLY A 107 -9.96 6.53 5.74
CA GLY A 107 -11.36 6.65 5.37
C GLY A 107 -11.90 5.27 5.07
N ARG A 108 -12.93 4.87 5.79
CA ARG A 108 -13.57 3.57 5.62
C ARG A 108 -15.08 3.72 5.56
N GLU A 109 -15.75 2.60 5.35
CA GLU A 109 -17.20 2.54 5.51
C GLU A 109 -17.58 3.02 6.92
N PHE A 110 -18.47 4.00 6.98
CA PHE A 110 -19.06 4.50 8.23
C PHE A 110 -18.07 5.03 9.30
N ALA A 111 -16.83 5.36 8.95
CA ALA A 111 -15.92 6.02 9.88
C ALA A 111 -14.72 6.63 9.17
N MET A 112 -14.13 7.61 9.86
CA MET A 112 -12.71 7.91 9.69
C MET A 112 -11.97 7.55 10.97
N ILE A 113 -10.82 6.91 10.84
CA ILE A 113 -9.92 6.65 11.97
C ILE A 113 -8.53 7.18 11.64
N ARG A 114 -7.72 7.39 12.67
CA ARG A 114 -6.28 7.56 12.54
C ARG A 114 -5.57 6.31 13.06
N VAL A 115 -4.51 5.90 12.37
CA VAL A 115 -3.59 4.86 12.83
C VAL A 115 -2.18 5.43 12.98
N ASN A 116 -1.46 4.93 13.98
CA ASN A 116 -0.08 5.25 14.26
C ASN A 116 0.86 4.64 13.20
N ILE A 117 2.13 5.03 13.24
CA ILE A 117 3.16 4.52 12.33
C ILE A 117 3.39 3.01 12.43
N ASP A 118 3.07 2.40 13.58
CA ASP A 118 3.11 0.95 13.81
C ASP A 118 1.78 0.23 13.45
N GLY A 119 0.83 0.99 12.90
CA GLY A 119 -0.50 0.53 12.53
C GLY A 119 -1.52 0.55 13.66
N THR A 120 -1.12 0.65 14.93
CA THR A 120 -2.07 0.67 16.05
C THR A 120 -3.05 1.84 15.90
N ARG A 121 -4.29 1.67 16.37
CA ARG A 121 -5.29 2.75 16.29
C ARG A 121 -4.88 3.91 17.20
N ASP A 122 -4.86 5.12 16.66
CA ASP A 122 -4.64 6.32 17.45
C ASP A 122 -5.98 6.76 18.08
N THR A 123 -6.13 6.50 19.37
CA THR A 123 -7.34 6.85 20.14
C THR A 123 -7.38 8.32 20.58
N SER A 124 -6.28 9.06 20.41
CA SER A 124 -6.22 10.50 20.72
C SER A 124 -6.86 11.37 19.64
N TYR A 125 -7.11 10.81 18.44
CA TYR A 125 -7.75 11.52 17.35
C TYR A 125 -9.27 11.48 17.52
N GLY A 126 -9.87 12.66 17.68
CA GLY A 126 -11.31 12.88 17.83
C GLY A 126 -12.07 12.09 16.77
N LEU A 127 -12.79 11.07 17.23
CA LEU A 127 -13.45 10.14 16.33
C LEU A 127 -14.65 10.85 15.68
N LEU A 128 -14.63 11.02 14.37
CA LEU A 128 -15.86 11.24 13.62
C LEU A 128 -16.47 9.88 13.30
N LEU A 129 -17.39 9.42 14.16
CA LEU A 129 -18.33 8.37 13.80
C LEU A 129 -19.20 8.92 12.65
N SER A 130 -19.07 8.35 11.46
CA SER A 130 -19.89 8.75 10.31
C SER A 130 -20.91 7.66 10.06
N GLN A 131 -22.20 7.96 10.02
CA GLN A 131 -23.19 6.95 9.59
C GLN A 131 -23.14 6.68 8.07
N THR A 132 -22.13 7.18 7.34
CA THR A 132 -21.96 7.05 5.88
C THR A 132 -20.49 7.01 5.43
N ASN A 133 -20.24 6.60 4.18
CA ASN A 133 -18.91 6.39 3.58
C ASN A 133 -18.09 7.68 3.45
N ILE A 134 -16.81 7.62 3.85
CA ILE A 134 -15.83 8.67 3.57
C ILE A 134 -15.19 8.41 2.20
N SER A 135 -15.44 9.29 1.24
CA SER A 135 -15.02 9.09 -0.16
C SER A 135 -13.64 9.63 -0.49
N THR A 136 -13.20 10.70 0.18
CA THR A 136 -11.84 11.21 0.06
C THR A 136 -11.38 11.86 1.36
N ILE A 137 -10.08 11.79 1.62
CA ILE A 137 -9.40 12.49 2.70
C ILE A 137 -8.17 13.18 2.13
N ILE A 138 -7.93 14.42 2.56
CA ILE A 138 -6.75 15.19 2.20
C ILE A 138 -6.18 15.79 3.48
N VAL A 139 -4.89 15.63 3.68
CA VAL A 139 -4.15 16.28 4.77
C VAL A 139 -3.55 17.58 4.25
N GLN A 140 -3.76 18.65 5.01
CA GLN A 140 -3.17 19.97 4.74
C GLN A 140 -1.76 20.05 5.36
N PRO A 141 -0.88 20.94 4.88
CA PRO A 141 0.48 21.08 5.43
C PRO A 141 0.52 21.46 6.91
N ASP A 142 -0.56 22.06 7.43
CA ASP A 142 -0.71 22.45 8.83
C ASP A 142 -1.26 21.34 9.73
N GLY A 143 -1.34 20.10 9.23
CA GLY A 143 -1.80 18.92 9.99
C GLY A 143 -3.32 18.76 10.07
N ARG A 144 -4.10 19.74 9.60
CA ARG A 144 -5.56 19.62 9.47
C ARG A 144 -5.93 18.68 8.33
N ALA A 145 -7.16 18.19 8.33
CA ALA A 145 -7.66 17.35 7.25
C ALA A 145 -8.98 17.87 6.69
N LEU A 146 -9.18 17.66 5.39
CA LEU A 146 -10.49 17.73 4.76
C LEU A 146 -10.95 16.32 4.41
N ALA A 147 -12.23 16.04 4.64
CA ALA A 147 -12.86 14.79 4.24
C ALA A 147 -14.23 15.07 3.60
N SER A 148 -14.61 14.28 2.61
CA SER A 148 -15.96 14.34 2.02
C SER A 148 -16.77 13.10 2.34
N ARG A 149 -18.09 13.30 2.51
CA ARG A 149 -19.10 12.25 2.66
C ARG A 149 -20.40 12.71 2.00
N GLN A 150 -21.17 11.84 1.35
CA GLN A 150 -22.56 12.05 0.87
C GLN A 150 -23.09 13.51 0.80
N GLY A 151 -22.49 14.39 -0.01
CA GLY A 151 -22.98 15.76 -0.19
C GLY A 151 -22.35 16.82 0.73
N PHE A 152 -21.44 16.42 1.60
CA PHE A 152 -20.78 17.27 2.58
C PHE A 152 -19.26 17.21 2.47
N THR A 153 -18.65 18.36 2.76
CA THR A 153 -17.22 18.48 3.06
C THR A 153 -17.06 18.90 4.51
N PHE A 154 -16.16 18.24 5.24
CA PHE A 154 -15.82 18.55 6.62
C PHE A 154 -14.34 18.89 6.72
N ARG A 155 -14.02 19.85 7.57
CA ARG A 155 -12.66 20.11 8.02
C ARG A 155 -12.47 19.62 9.43
N LEU A 156 -11.35 18.98 9.65
CA LEU A 156 -10.89 18.49 10.92
C LEU A 156 -9.67 19.28 11.37
N ASN A 157 -9.64 19.59 12.66
CA ASN A 157 -8.44 20.04 13.33
C ASN A 157 -7.40 18.91 13.38
N GLU A 158 -6.17 19.23 13.73
CA GLU A 158 -5.07 18.25 13.84
C GLU A 158 -5.34 17.14 14.87
N ASN A 159 -6.18 17.43 15.86
CA ASN A 159 -6.64 16.46 16.86
C ASN A 159 -7.90 15.69 16.42
N GLY A 160 -8.38 15.85 15.20
CA GLY A 160 -9.56 15.15 14.67
C GLY A 160 -10.91 15.72 15.06
N THR A 161 -10.94 16.80 15.85
CA THR A 161 -12.21 17.49 16.15
C THR A 161 -12.71 18.26 14.93
N LEU A 162 -14.04 18.33 14.76
CA LEU A 162 -14.65 19.05 13.66
C LEU A 162 -14.36 20.56 13.79
N SER A 163 -13.76 21.13 12.75
CA SER A 163 -13.51 22.57 12.62
C SER A 163 -14.67 23.26 11.92
N PHE A 164 -15.14 22.70 10.80
CA PHE A 164 -16.36 23.15 10.12
C PHE A 164 -16.94 22.03 9.23
N SER A 165 -18.21 22.17 8.86
CA SER A 165 -18.86 21.33 7.86
C SER A 165 -19.67 22.16 6.88
N VAL A 166 -19.71 21.77 5.62
CA VAL A 166 -20.56 22.42 4.62
C VAL A 166 -21.25 21.37 3.73
N GLN A 167 -22.52 21.58 3.42
CA GLN A 167 -23.30 20.73 2.51
C GLN A 167 -23.30 21.36 1.11
N GLN A 168 -22.38 20.95 0.24
CA GLN A 168 -22.20 21.52 -1.11
C GLN A 168 -22.12 20.46 -2.23
N GLY A 169 -22.48 19.20 -1.95
CA GLY A 169 -22.33 18.09 -2.90
C GLY A 169 -21.12 17.19 -2.59
N ASN A 170 -20.79 16.29 -3.51
CA ASN A 170 -19.64 15.37 -3.40
C ASN A 170 -18.50 15.86 -4.31
N PRO A 171 -17.77 16.93 -3.94
CA PRO A 171 -16.65 17.36 -4.75
C PRO A 171 -15.49 16.37 -4.60
N VAL A 172 -14.82 16.09 -5.72
CA VAL A 172 -13.44 15.65 -5.69
C VAL A 172 -12.61 16.82 -5.19
N MET A 173 -11.82 16.57 -4.16
CA MET A 173 -10.93 17.58 -3.59
C MET A 173 -9.49 17.29 -4.04
N ALA A 174 -8.70 18.35 -4.18
CA ALA A 174 -7.26 18.24 -4.37
C ALA A 174 -6.55 19.36 -3.60
N LEU A 175 -5.33 19.09 -3.13
CA LEU A 175 -4.46 20.10 -2.54
C LEU A 175 -3.50 20.63 -3.61
N GLN A 176 -3.45 21.94 -3.79
CA GLN A 176 -2.44 22.61 -4.60
C GLN A 176 -1.12 22.71 -3.83
N ALA A 177 -0.01 22.88 -4.56
CA ALA A 177 1.33 23.05 -3.98
C ALA A 177 1.43 24.27 -3.03
N ASP A 178 0.58 25.27 -3.22
CA ASP A 178 0.48 26.46 -2.36
C ASP A 178 -0.38 26.24 -1.10
N GLY A 179 -0.85 25.00 -0.87
CA GLY A 179 -1.67 24.63 0.28
C GLY A 179 -3.15 24.96 0.13
N LYS A 180 -3.60 25.54 -1.00
CA LYS A 180 -5.03 25.75 -1.26
C LYS A 180 -5.72 24.46 -1.63
N ILE A 181 -6.98 24.35 -1.24
CA ILE A 181 -7.84 23.25 -1.67
C ILE A 181 -8.62 23.68 -2.90
N VAL A 182 -8.64 22.80 -3.89
CA VAL A 182 -9.47 22.94 -5.08
C VAL A 182 -10.57 21.89 -5.03
N PHE A 183 -11.78 22.31 -5.36
CA PHE A 183 -12.95 21.45 -5.49
C PHE A 183 -13.28 21.28 -6.98
N ARG A 184 -13.54 20.04 -7.40
CA ARG A 184 -14.15 19.72 -8.70
C ARG A 184 -15.27 18.71 -8.49
N GLY A 185 -16.50 18.97 -8.93
CA GLY A 185 -17.56 17.96 -8.89
C GLY A 185 -18.97 18.53 -9.01
N ASN A 186 -19.94 17.62 -9.04
CA ASN A 186 -21.36 17.94 -9.23
C ASN A 186 -21.94 18.63 -7.99
N TYR A 187 -22.16 19.94 -8.13
CA TYR A 187 -22.88 20.79 -7.19
C TYR A 187 -24.39 20.52 -7.32
N TRP A 188 -25.03 20.03 -6.27
CA TRP A 188 -26.49 20.04 -6.20
C TRP A 188 -26.95 21.35 -5.57
N GLY A 189 -27.21 22.36 -6.41
CA GLY A 189 -28.05 23.51 -6.06
C GLY A 189 -27.33 24.77 -5.57
N ARG A 190 -27.81 25.91 -6.07
CA ARG A 190 -27.40 27.29 -5.77
C ARG A 190 -28.00 27.80 -4.45
N TYR A 191 -27.38 28.87 -3.95
CA TYR A 191 -27.73 29.82 -2.87
C TYR A 191 -27.18 29.50 -1.48
#